data_AF-A0A5N5SSH8-F1
#
_entry.id   AF-A0A5N5SSH8-F1
#
_cell.length_a   1.000
_cell.length_b   1.000
_cell.length_c   1.000
_cell.angle_alpha   90.00
_cell.angle_beta   90.00
_cell.angle_gamma   90.00
#
_symmetry.space_group_name_H-M   'P 1'
#
loop_
_entity.id
_entity.type
_entity.pdbx_description
1 polymer ?
#
loop_
_entity_poly.entity_id
_entity_poly.type
_entity_poly.pdbx_seq_one_letter_code
_entity_poly.pdbx_strand_id
1 'polypeptide(L)'
;MGITYLLSIIWLLMLLFLVVVTVFYTLAWFQCRTIPENQCIDYNQFAFLFPSSTTEEDRRVCPEEKKTFCKDCVNNAEVMFIFATTAACLVIISLIHYLMCLSANYAHIKDQEKFIDLQEIQYLQESEMSTLPKDRF
;
A
#
# COMPACT_ATOMS: atom_id res chain seq x y z
N MET A 1 -6.09 -9.29 14.07
CA MET A 1 -4.68 -8.91 13.91
C MET A 1 -4.13 -9.40 12.57
N GLY A 2 -3.92 -10.71 12.37
CA GLY A 2 -3.25 -11.25 11.17
C GLY A 2 -3.85 -10.83 9.82
N ILE A 3 -5.18 -10.90 9.66
CA ILE A 3 -5.87 -10.54 8.41
C ILE A 3 -5.60 -9.07 8.02
N THR A 4 -5.64 -8.17 8.99
CA THR A 4 -5.44 -6.73 8.75
C THR A 4 -4.00 -6.42 8.35
N TYR A 5 -3.01 -7.13 8.91
CA TYR A 5 -1.61 -7.02 8.48
C TYR A 5 -1.41 -7.54 7.06
N LEU A 6 -1.98 -8.70 6.72
CA LEU A 6 -1.93 -9.23 5.35
C LEU A 6 -2.55 -8.26 4.35
N LEU A 7 -3.73 -7.73 4.67
CA LEU A 7 -4.42 -6.76 3.83
C LEU A 7 -3.55 -5.50 3.64
N SER A 8 -2.91 -5.00 4.70
CA SER A 8 -2.01 -3.83 4.63
C SER A 8 -0.81 -4.09 3.72
N ILE A 9 -0.19 -5.27 3.80
CA ILE A 9 0.92 -5.66 2.92
C ILE A 9 0.47 -5.73 1.46
N ILE A 10 -0.70 -6.33 1.19
CA ILE A 10 -1.26 -6.41 -0.16
C ILE A 10 -1.48 -5.01 -0.74
N TRP A 11 -2.09 -4.10 0.04
CA TRP A 11 -2.30 -2.71 -0.41
C TRP A 11 -1.00 -1.95 -0.62
N LEU A 12 0.04 -2.17 0.20
CA LEU A 12 1.36 -1.58 -0.01
C LEU A 12 2.01 -2.07 -1.31
N LEU A 13 1.91 -3.36 -1.62
CA LEU A 13 2.41 -3.91 -2.88
C LEU A 13 1.64 -3.35 -4.09
N MET A 14 0.32 -3.23 -3.99
CA MET A 14 -0.50 -2.59 -5.02
C MET A 14 -0.13 -1.12 -5.20
N LEU A 15 0.09 -0.38 -4.10
CA LEU A 15 0.51 1.02 -4.16
C LEU A 15 1.86 1.15 -4.86
N LEU A 16 2.84 0.28 -4.55
CA LEU A 16 4.14 0.28 -5.21
C LEU A 16 4.00 0.14 -6.73
N PHE A 17 3.19 -0.82 -7.19
CA PHE A 17 2.92 -1.01 -8.61
C PHE A 17 2.22 0.20 -9.24
N LEU A 18 1.18 0.74 -8.57
CA LEU A 18 0.45 1.92 -9.04
C LEU A 18 1.35 3.15 -9.17
N VAL A 19 2.27 3.36 -8.23
CA VAL A 19 3.22 4.47 -8.29
C VAL A 19 4.12 4.35 -9.51
N VAL A 20 4.65 3.15 -9.79
CA VAL A 20 5.49 2.92 -10.98
C VAL A 20 4.72 3.24 -12.26
N VAL A 21 3.48 2.73 -12.40
CA VAL A 21 2.65 3.00 -13.58
C VAL A 21 2.30 4.48 -13.71
N THR A 22 1.95 5.14 -12.59
CA THR A 22 1.65 6.58 -12.57
C THR A 22 2.86 7.41 -13.01
N VAL A 23 4.08 7.04 -12.59
CA VAL A 23 5.31 7.70 -13.04
C VAL A 23 5.50 7.55 -14.56
N PHE A 24 5.26 6.36 -15.13
CA PHE A 24 5.36 6.19 -16.59
C PHE A 24 4.37 7.07 -17.35
N TYR A 25 3.10 7.13 -16.92
CA TYR A 25 2.09 7.97 -17.58
C TYR A 25 2.35 9.47 -17.39
N THR A 26 2.85 9.90 -16.23
CA THR A 26 3.22 11.31 -16.00
C THR A 26 4.42 11.73 -16.85
N LEU A 27 5.41 10.85 -17.06
CA LEU A 27 6.50 11.09 -18.01
C LEU A 27 6.02 11.17 -19.46
N ALA A 28 5.10 10.29 -19.87
CA ALA A 28 4.48 10.34 -21.19
C ALA A 28 3.67 11.63 -21.39
N TRP A 29 2.93 12.05 -20.37
CA TRP A 29 2.17 13.30 -20.37
C TRP A 29 3.08 14.52 -20.48
N PHE A 30 4.21 14.52 -19.75
CA PHE A 30 5.21 15.57 -19.83
C PHE A 30 5.82 15.70 -21.24
N GLN A 31 6.11 14.56 -21.89
CA GLN A 31 6.58 14.55 -23.29
C GLN A 31 5.52 15.08 -24.25
N CYS A 32 4.25 14.71 -24.07
CA CYS A 32 3.13 15.25 -24.87
C CYS A 32 2.98 16.78 -24.74
N ARG A 33 3.33 17.37 -23.59
CA ARG A 33 3.30 18.82 -23.37
C ARG A 33 4.53 19.55 -23.88
N THR A 34 5.70 18.92 -23.76
CA THR A 34 6.99 19.58 -24.03
C THR A 34 7.38 19.48 -25.51
N ILE A 35 7.08 18.35 -26.16
CA ILE A 35 7.47 18.11 -27.55
C ILE A 35 6.40 18.73 -28.46
N PRO A 36 6.76 19.65 -29.37
CA PRO A 36 5.81 20.29 -30.28
C PRO A 36 5.10 19.28 -31.19
N GLU A 37 3.88 19.59 -31.64
CA GLU A 37 3.04 18.65 -32.41
C GLU A 37 3.72 18.18 -33.71
N ASN A 38 4.60 18.99 -34.31
CA ASN A 38 5.31 18.68 -35.55
C ASN A 38 6.50 17.71 -35.37
N GLN A 39 6.82 17.31 -34.14
CA GLN A 39 7.90 16.39 -33.83
C GLN A 39 7.36 15.07 -33.25
N CYS A 40 7.99 13.97 -33.67
CA CYS A 40 7.66 12.64 -33.15
C CYS A 40 8.23 12.44 -31.74
N ILE A 41 7.53 11.67 -30.92
CA ILE A 41 8.02 11.19 -29.62
C ILE A 41 8.75 9.87 -29.85
N ASP A 42 10.02 9.77 -29.48
CA ASP A 42 10.84 8.57 -29.69
C ASP A 42 10.94 7.74 -28.40
N TYR A 43 10.38 6.52 -28.43
CA TYR A 43 10.46 5.56 -27.32
C TYR A 43 11.58 4.52 -27.50
N ASN A 44 12.52 4.70 -28.43
CA ASN A 44 13.67 3.81 -28.57
C ASN A 44 14.53 3.69 -27.32
N GLN A 45 14.57 4.73 -26.48
CA GLN A 45 15.22 4.66 -25.16
C GLN A 45 14.60 3.57 -24.25
N PHE A 46 13.35 3.19 -24.51
CA PHE A 46 12.62 2.12 -23.82
C PHE A 46 12.50 0.86 -24.68
N ALA A 47 13.41 0.64 -25.63
CA ALA A 47 13.42 -0.54 -26.50
C ALA A 47 13.31 -1.87 -25.74
N PHE A 48 13.82 -1.94 -24.51
CA PHE A 48 13.72 -3.12 -23.65
C PHE A 48 12.28 -3.50 -23.27
N LEU A 49 11.34 -2.55 -23.33
CA LEU A 49 9.94 -2.74 -22.98
C LEU A 49 9.13 -3.35 -24.14
N PHE A 50 9.66 -3.27 -25.37
CA PHE A 50 9.00 -3.75 -26.57
C PHE A 50 9.52 -5.14 -26.96
N PRO A 51 8.68 -6.01 -27.53
CA PRO A 51 9.13 -7.29 -28.07
C PRO A 51 10.18 -7.08 -29.18
N SER A 52 11.10 -8.03 -29.30
CA SER A 52 12.26 -7.94 -30.22
C SER A 52 11.90 -7.83 -31.71
N SER A 53 10.63 -8.04 -32.06
CA SER A 53 10.09 -7.88 -33.42
C SER A 53 9.58 -6.48 -33.75
N THR A 54 9.52 -5.56 -32.77
CA THR A 54 9.02 -4.19 -33.01
C THR A 54 10.10 -3.36 -33.70
N THR A 55 9.77 -2.80 -34.87
CA THR A 55 10.68 -1.95 -35.65
C THR A 55 10.92 -0.61 -34.95
N GLU A 56 12.06 0.02 -35.21
CA GLU A 56 12.41 1.34 -34.63
C GLU A 56 11.40 2.43 -35.03
N GLU A 57 10.76 2.32 -36.20
CA GLU A 57 9.73 3.26 -36.65
C GLU A 57 8.41 3.08 -35.89
N ASP A 58 8.04 1.85 -35.53
CA ASP A 58 6.83 1.55 -34.75
C ASP A 58 6.95 1.99 -33.28
N ARG A 59 8.17 2.32 -32.82
CA ARG A 59 8.44 2.85 -31.47
C ARG A 59 8.38 4.38 -31.43
N ARG A 60 8.06 5.04 -32.54
CA ARG A 60 7.95 6.49 -32.65
C ARG A 60 6.51 6.90 -32.82
N VAL A 61 6.04 7.81 -31.98
CA VAL A 61 4.68 8.37 -32.09
C VAL A 61 4.78 9.69 -32.85
N CYS A 62 4.38 9.67 -34.11
CA CYS A 62 4.48 10.80 -35.05
C CYS A 62 3.18 11.63 -35.12
N PRO A 63 3.20 12.83 -35.75
CA PRO A 63 2.18 13.87 -35.57
C PRO A 63 0.72 13.44 -35.80
N GLU A 64 0.46 12.55 -36.76
CA GLU A 64 -0.91 12.09 -37.06
C GLU A 64 -1.51 11.27 -35.91
N GLU A 65 -0.72 10.41 -35.27
CA GLU A 65 -1.16 9.54 -34.18
C GLU A 65 -0.95 10.16 -32.80
N LYS A 66 -0.02 11.12 -32.69
CA LYS A 66 0.34 11.81 -31.45
C LYS A 66 -0.84 12.49 -30.79
N LYS A 67 -1.73 13.11 -31.57
CA LYS A 67 -2.89 13.83 -31.03
C LYS A 67 -3.85 12.88 -30.31
N THR A 68 -4.15 11.75 -30.94
CA THR A 68 -5.02 10.69 -30.40
C THR A 68 -4.35 10.03 -29.19
N PHE A 69 -3.05 9.70 -29.30
CA PHE A 69 -2.29 9.11 -28.21
C PHE A 69 -2.24 10.00 -26.96
N CYS A 70 -1.86 11.26 -27.11
CA CYS A 70 -1.72 12.19 -25.99
C CYS A 70 -3.06 12.54 -25.34
N LYS A 71 -4.12 12.70 -26.14
CA LYS A 71 -5.44 13.10 -25.63
C LYS A 71 -6.26 11.94 -25.08
N ASP A 72 -6.39 10.87 -25.84
CA ASP A 72 -7.34 9.79 -25.53
C ASP A 72 -6.73 8.72 -24.63
N CYS A 73 -5.43 8.45 -24.77
CA CYS A 73 -4.72 7.48 -23.94
C CYS A 73 -4.02 8.14 -22.75
N VAL A 74 -3.04 9.01 -22.99
CA VAL A 74 -2.14 9.49 -21.93
C VAL A 74 -2.85 10.37 -20.91
N ASN A 75 -3.54 11.43 -21.36
CA ASN A 75 -4.15 12.40 -20.44
C ASN A 75 -5.30 11.79 -19.62
N ASN A 76 -6.09 10.89 -20.21
CA ASN A 76 -7.16 10.20 -19.49
C ASN A 76 -6.59 9.16 -18.50
N ALA A 77 -5.62 8.35 -18.93
CA ALA A 77 -5.01 7.33 -18.08
C ALA A 77 -4.25 7.96 -16.89
N GLU A 78 -3.46 9.01 -17.11
CA GLU A 78 -2.72 9.71 -16.06
C GLU A 78 -3.64 10.14 -14.91
N VAL A 79 -4.74 10.82 -15.22
CA VAL A 79 -5.70 11.30 -14.22
C VAL A 79 -6.30 10.13 -13.44
N MET A 80 -6.71 9.06 -14.13
CA MET A 80 -7.26 7.87 -13.49
C MET A 80 -6.24 7.19 -12.55
N PHE A 81 -4.98 7.10 -12.95
CA PHE A 81 -3.91 6.52 -12.12
C PHE A 81 -3.56 7.39 -10.91
N ILE A 82 -3.62 8.71 -11.01
CA ILE A 82 -3.46 9.63 -9.87
C ILE A 82 -4.59 9.42 -8.85
N PHE A 83 -5.85 9.32 -9.32
CA PHE A 83 -6.98 9.03 -8.44
C PHE A 83 -6.86 7.65 -7.78
N ALA A 84 -6.48 6.62 -8.54
CA ALA A 84 -6.27 5.28 -8.01
C ALA A 84 -5.16 5.24 -6.95
N THR A 85 -4.04 5.92 -7.20
CA THR A 85 -2.91 6.02 -6.25
C THR A 85 -3.33 6.74 -4.98
N THR A 86 -4.06 7.86 -5.10
CA THR A 86 -4.58 8.61 -3.94
C THR A 86 -5.55 7.77 -3.13
N ALA A 87 -6.46 7.04 -3.78
CA ALA A 87 -7.39 6.13 -3.12
C ALA A 87 -6.66 5.01 -2.38
N ALA A 88 -5.64 4.39 -2.99
CA ALA A 88 -4.82 3.37 -2.34
C ALA A 88 -4.11 3.91 -1.09
N CYS A 89 -3.57 5.13 -1.15
CA CYS A 89 -2.99 5.80 0.03
C CYS A 89 -4.02 5.96 1.16
N LEU A 90 -5.24 6.40 0.85
CA LEU A 90 -6.31 6.56 1.84
C LEU A 90 -6.68 5.22 2.51
N VAL A 91 -6.74 4.14 1.73
CA VAL A 91 -6.99 2.79 2.26
C VAL A 91 -5.88 2.37 3.23
N ILE A 92 -4.61 2.56 2.85
CA ILE A 92 -3.47 2.22 3.71
C ILE A 92 -3.49 3.01 5.01
N ILE A 93 -3.73 4.33 4.94
CA ILE A 93 -3.84 5.19 6.14
C ILE A 93 -4.97 4.68 7.05
N SER A 94 -6.12 4.34 6.46
CA SER A 94 -7.27 3.80 7.21
C SER A 94 -6.94 2.46 7.88
N LEU A 95 -6.24 1.56 7.20
CA LEU A 95 -5.81 0.28 7.75
C LEU A 95 -4.81 0.43 8.88
N ILE A 96 -3.87 1.38 8.78
CA ILE A 96 -2.92 1.67 9.86
C ILE A 96 -3.64 2.20 11.11
N HIS A 97 -4.59 3.13 10.95
CA HIS A 97 -5.39 3.61 12.07
C HIS A 97 -6.20 2.48 12.71
N TYR A 98 -6.80 1.63 11.89
CA TYR A 98 -7.53 0.47 12.38
C TYR A 98 -6.63 -0.50 13.15
N LEU A 99 -5.40 -0.77 12.67
CA LEU A 99 -4.41 -1.58 13.38
C LEU A 99 -3.99 -0.95 14.71
N MET A 100 -3.81 0.37 14.75
CA MET A 100 -3.47 1.10 15.98
C MET A 100 -4.56 0.90 17.04
N CYS A 101 -5.82 1.15 16.69
CA CYS A 101 -6.96 0.93 17.59
C CYS A 101 -7.08 -0.53 18.03
N LEU A 102 -6.92 -1.47 17.10
CA LEU A 102 -6.96 -2.90 17.39
C LEU A 102 -5.84 -3.30 18.37
N SER A 103 -4.64 -2.74 18.22
CA SER A 103 -3.48 -3.02 19.07
C SER A 103 -3.67 -2.52 20.49
N ALA A 104 -4.22 -1.31 20.65
CA ALA A 104 -4.56 -0.76 21.96
C ALA A 104 -5.64 -1.63 22.64
N ASN A 105 -6.68 -2.02 21.90
CA ASN A 105 -7.74 -2.90 22.44
C ASN A 105 -7.20 -4.28 22.82
N TYR A 106 -6.33 -4.86 22.00
CA TYR A 106 -5.71 -6.16 22.30
C TYR A 106 -4.81 -6.09 23.53
N ALA A 107 -3.99 -5.03 23.66
CA ALA A 107 -3.16 -4.83 24.84
C ALA A 107 -4.03 -4.66 26.10
N HIS A 108 -5.07 -3.82 26.05
CA HIS A 108 -5.98 -3.62 27.17
C HIS A 108 -6.64 -4.92 27.65
N ILE A 109 -7.20 -5.73 26.74
CA ILE A 109 -7.84 -7.01 27.10
C ILE A 109 -6.81 -7.98 27.68
N LYS A 110 -5.64 -8.09 27.05
CA LYS A 110 -4.57 -9.00 27.50
C LYS A 110 -4.00 -8.60 28.86
N ASP A 111 -3.87 -7.30 29.11
CA ASP A 111 -3.38 -6.78 30.38
C ASP A 111 -4.41 -6.99 31.49
N GLN A 112 -5.72 -6.88 31.20
CA GLN A 112 -6.79 -7.23 32.13
C GLN A 112 -6.80 -8.73 32.47
N GLU A 113 -6.66 -9.61 31.47
CA GLU A 113 -6.57 -11.06 31.68
C GLU A 113 -5.40 -11.41 32.60
N LYS A 114 -4.21 -10.87 32.32
CA LYS A 114 -3.04 -11.06 33.18
C LYS A 114 -3.23 -10.55 34.60
N PHE A 115 -3.95 -9.44 34.78
CA PHE A 115 -4.22 -8.89 36.11
C PHE A 115 -5.15 -9.82 36.92
N ILE A 116 -6.16 -10.40 36.26
CA ILE A 116 -7.04 -11.40 36.87
C ILE A 116 -6.26 -12.65 37.27
N ASP A 117 -5.42 -13.18 36.37
CA ASP A 117 -4.57 -14.35 36.65
C ASP A 117 -3.66 -14.12 37.88
N LEU A 118 -3.07 -12.93 37.98
CA LEU A 118 -2.22 -12.56 39.12
C LEU A 118 -3.01 -12.49 40.43
N GLN A 119 -4.23 -11.94 40.41
CA GLN A 119 -5.10 -11.89 41.60
C GLN A 119 -5.53 -13.29 42.05
N GLU A 120 -5.83 -14.19 41.11
CA GLU A 120 -6.18 -15.57 41.43
C GLU A 120 -5.01 -16.30 42.09
N ILE A 121 -3.78 -16.13 41.58
CA ILE A 121 -2.58 -16.70 42.20
C ILE A 121 -2.36 -16.14 43.62
N GLN A 122 -2.54 -14.84 43.82
CA GLN A 122 -2.42 -14.22 45.15
C GLN A 122 -3.47 -14.76 46.12
N TYR A 123 -4.73 -14.88 45.69
CA TYR A 123 -5.81 -15.43 46.50
C TYR A 123 -5.54 -16.89 46.89
N LEU A 124 -5.06 -17.71 45.96
CA LEU A 124 -4.67 -19.10 46.25
C LEU A 124 -3.54 -19.14 47.28
N GLN A 125 -2.50 -18.32 47.12
CA GLN A 125 -1.37 -18.27 48.05
C GLN A 125 -1.80 -17.83 49.47
N GLU A 126 -2.69 -16.82 49.57
CA GLU A 126 -3.25 -16.40 50.86
C GLU A 126 -4.11 -17.50 51.49
N SER A 127 -4.92 -18.20 50.69
CA SER A 127 -5.75 -19.31 51.17
C SER A 127 -4.91 -20.48 51.70
N GLU A 128 -3.84 -20.86 51.01
CA GLU A 128 -2.90 -21.90 51.45
C GLU A 128 -2.16 -21.49 52.73
N MET A 129 -1.75 -20.23 52.83
CA MET A 129 -1.10 -19.70 54.04
C MET A 129 -2.06 -19.62 55.24
N SER A 130 -3.35 -19.36 54.99
CA SER A 130 -4.39 -19.31 56.02
C SER A 130 -4.81 -20.70 56.53
N THR A 131 -4.56 -21.75 55.76
CA THR A 131 -4.88 -23.15 56.12
C THR A 131 -3.71 -23.89 56.77
N LEU A 132 -2.51 -23.29 56.83
CA LEU A 132 -1.41 -23.78 57.66
C LEU A 132 -1.81 -23.69 59.14
N PRO A 133 -1.83 -24.82 59.89
CA PRO A 133 -2.29 -24.83 61.27
C PRO A 133 -1.36 -23.98 62.14
N LYS A 134 -1.96 -23.01 62.84
CA LYS A 134 -1.29 -22.07 63.75
C LYS A 134 -0.91 -22.72 65.09
N ASP A 135 -0.66 -24.03 65.11
CA ASP A 135 -0.34 -24.80 66.31
C ASP A 135 0.99 -25.53 66.13
N ARG A 136 2.09 -24.82 66.39
CA ARG A 136 3.32 -25.42 66.90
C ARG A 136 4.14 -24.40 67.69
N PHE A 137 3.61 -24.00 68.84
CA PHE A 137 4.38 -23.47 69.97
C PHE A 137 3.99 -24.23 71.23
#